data_AF-A0A7W2TRY0-F1
#
_entry.id   AF-A0A7W2TRY0-F1
#
_cell.length_a   1.000
_cell.length_b   1.000
_cell.length_c   1.000
_cell.angle_alpha   90.00
_cell.angle_beta   90.00
_cell.angle_gamma   90.00
#
_symmetry.space_group_name_H-M   'P 1'
#
loop_
_entity.id
_entity.type
_entity.pdbx_description
1 polymer ?
#
loop_
_entity_poly.entity_id
_entity_poly.type
_entity_poly.pdbx_seq_one_letter_code
_entity_poly.pdbx_strand_id
1 'polypeptide(L)'
;MKSLDFAFLCSFIRAKHYTPEENPYRLALKQLNFPLAFFFCFITWLTLMHFGVMDKVNSYWPQEYVEPSKFNFFSPVTFILIPLWYGVYRFTKAYFLRESKQKEIGLYFKVKSIEQVPKFMNVFWFLYLFSSPAVIFSKDPVIIGSVFFVIAIVELFVRFKFGTSEH
;
A
#
# COMPACT_ATOMS: atom_id res chain seq x y z
N MET A 1 -11.87 0.45 1.94
CA MET A 1 -11.45 1.50 2.89
C MET A 1 -11.50 2.81 2.14
N LYS A 2 -12.26 3.80 2.62
CA LYS A 2 -12.43 5.07 1.90
C LYS A 2 -11.13 5.88 1.87
N SER A 3 -10.29 5.79 2.90
CA SER A 3 -8.94 6.37 2.91
C SER A 3 -8.05 5.88 1.76
N LEU A 4 -8.13 4.59 1.40
CA LEU A 4 -7.36 4.02 0.27
C LEU A 4 -7.92 4.51 -1.07
N ASP A 5 -9.25 4.52 -1.20
CA ASP A 5 -9.94 5.08 -2.37
C ASP A 5 -9.60 6.56 -2.56
N PHE A 6 -9.50 7.30 -1.46
CA PHE A 6 -9.14 8.71 -1.44
C PHE A 6 -7.68 8.94 -1.84
N ALA A 7 -6.75 8.09 -1.36
CA ALA A 7 -5.35 8.13 -1.79
C ALA A 7 -5.24 7.90 -3.31
N PHE A 8 -6.01 6.95 -3.85
CA PHE A 8 -6.08 6.71 -5.29
C PHE A 8 -6.57 7.94 -6.05
N LEU A 9 -7.67 8.55 -5.60
CA LEU A 9 -8.21 9.77 -6.21
C LEU A 9 -7.19 10.92 -6.17
N CYS A 10 -6.51 11.13 -5.05
CA CYS A 10 -5.49 12.16 -4.91
C CYS A 10 -4.33 11.94 -5.90
N SER A 11 -3.84 10.70 -6.02
CA SER A 11 -2.81 10.34 -6.98
C SER A 11 -3.28 10.50 -8.43
N PHE A 12 -4.53 10.17 -8.73
CA PHE A 12 -5.13 10.38 -10.05
C PHE A 12 -5.21 11.86 -10.43
N ILE A 13 -5.72 12.71 -9.56
CA ILE A 13 -5.83 14.16 -9.81
C ILE A 13 -4.44 14.78 -10.01
N ARG A 14 -3.45 14.38 -9.19
CA ARG A 14 -2.06 14.81 -9.36
C ARG A 14 -1.48 14.37 -10.70
N ALA A 15 -1.67 13.11 -11.10
CA ALA A 15 -1.19 12.61 -12.38
C ALA A 15 -1.83 13.37 -13.56
N LYS A 16 -3.15 13.59 -13.49
CA LYS A 16 -3.89 14.35 -14.51
C LYS A 16 -3.39 15.79 -14.64
N HIS A 17 -2.99 16.42 -13.52
CA HIS A 17 -2.55 17.81 -13.52
C HIS A 17 -1.08 17.99 -13.92
N TYR A 18 -0.17 17.19 -13.34
CA TYR A 18 1.28 17.35 -13.54
C TYR A 18 1.85 16.54 -14.72
N THR A 19 1.14 15.52 -15.19
CA THR A 19 1.63 14.64 -16.27
C THR A 19 0.49 14.31 -17.24
N PRO A 20 -0.10 15.32 -17.90
CA PRO A 20 -1.32 15.15 -18.70
C PRO A 20 -1.12 14.25 -19.94
N GLU A 21 0.11 14.16 -20.45
CA GLU A 21 0.50 13.34 -21.60
C GLU A 21 0.43 11.82 -21.30
N GLU A 22 0.50 11.43 -20.03
CA GLU A 22 0.49 10.03 -19.61
C GLU A 22 -0.90 9.59 -19.13
N ASN A 23 -1.17 8.28 -19.19
CA ASN A 23 -2.42 7.74 -18.66
C ASN A 23 -2.48 7.92 -17.12
N PRO A 24 -3.40 8.76 -16.59
CA PRO A 24 -3.42 9.12 -15.17
C PRO A 24 -3.81 7.95 -14.27
N TYR A 25 -4.61 7.00 -14.77
CA TYR A 25 -4.97 5.78 -14.04
C TYR A 25 -3.76 4.87 -13.83
N ARG A 26 -2.92 4.73 -14.86
CA ARG A 26 -1.69 3.93 -14.77
C ARG A 26 -0.72 4.53 -13.75
N LEU A 27 -0.54 5.85 -13.78
CA LEU A 27 0.32 6.56 -12.84
C LEU A 27 -0.20 6.49 -11.41
N ALA A 28 -1.50 6.69 -11.19
CA ALA A 28 -2.11 6.59 -9.87
C ALA A 28 -1.96 5.18 -9.26
N LEU A 29 -2.18 4.14 -10.07
CA LEU A 29 -1.93 2.77 -9.67
C LEU A 29 -0.47 2.52 -9.31
N LYS A 30 0.48 3.03 -10.11
CA LYS A 30 1.91 2.87 -9.84
C LYS A 30 2.29 3.46 -8.47
N GLN A 31 1.76 4.65 -8.15
CA GLN A 31 2.01 5.32 -6.87
C GLN A 31 1.42 4.58 -5.67
N LEU A 32 0.33 3.84 -5.86
CA LEU A 32 -0.32 3.03 -4.81
C LEU A 32 0.29 1.64 -4.67
N ASN A 33 0.69 1.02 -5.78
CA ASN A 33 1.21 -0.34 -5.81
C ASN A 33 2.50 -0.46 -5.03
N PHE A 34 3.43 0.50 -5.20
CA PHE A 34 4.71 0.48 -4.52
C PHE A 34 4.57 0.41 -2.98
N PRO A 35 3.88 1.35 -2.32
CA PRO A 35 3.77 1.33 -0.85
C PRO A 35 2.95 0.15 -0.33
N LEU A 36 1.89 -0.28 -1.04
CA LEU A 36 1.11 -1.45 -0.65
C LEU A 36 1.95 -2.73 -0.77
N ALA A 37 2.64 -2.92 -1.89
CA ALA A 37 3.48 -4.09 -2.11
C ALA A 37 4.62 -4.13 -1.10
N PHE A 38 5.25 -2.99 -0.83
CA PHE A 38 6.27 -2.88 0.21
C PHE A 38 5.71 -3.30 1.59
N PHE A 39 4.55 -2.80 2.00
CA PHE A 39 3.91 -3.16 3.26
C PHE A 39 3.64 -4.66 3.38
N PHE A 40 3.00 -5.27 2.36
CA PHE A 40 2.69 -6.70 2.37
C PHE A 40 3.96 -7.56 2.33
N CYS A 41 4.94 -7.18 1.53
CA CYS A 41 6.25 -7.83 1.48
C CYS A 41 6.94 -7.76 2.85
N PHE A 42 6.94 -6.60 3.50
CA PHE A 42 7.61 -6.40 4.78
C PHE A 42 6.91 -7.13 5.93
N ILE A 43 5.56 -7.11 6.00
CA ILE A 43 4.81 -7.92 6.97
C ILE A 43 5.08 -9.41 6.74
N THR A 44 5.02 -9.88 5.48
CA THR A 44 5.23 -11.29 5.19
C THR A 44 6.64 -11.72 5.58
N TRP A 45 7.64 -10.91 5.23
CA TRP A 45 9.03 -11.13 5.61
C TRP A 45 9.20 -11.26 7.12
N LEU A 46 8.72 -10.27 7.89
CA LEU A 46 8.83 -10.28 9.34
C LEU A 46 8.07 -11.45 9.96
N THR A 47 6.93 -11.84 9.39
CA THR A 47 6.15 -13.00 9.85
C THR A 47 6.93 -14.29 9.67
N LEU A 48 7.54 -14.48 8.50
CA LEU A 48 8.33 -15.67 8.20
C LEU A 48 9.59 -15.75 9.07
N MET A 49 10.24 -14.62 9.35
CA MET A 49 11.34 -14.54 10.31
C MET A 49 10.87 -14.87 11.73
N HIS A 50 9.72 -14.32 12.16
CA HIS A 50 9.19 -14.53 13.51
C HIS A 50 8.87 -16.00 13.80
N PHE A 51 8.33 -16.72 12.81
CA PHE A 51 8.02 -18.14 12.93
C PHE A 51 9.21 -19.07 12.63
N GLY A 52 10.41 -18.52 12.37
CA GLY A 52 11.59 -19.32 12.01
C GLY A 52 11.42 -20.10 10.70
N VAL A 53 10.47 -19.71 9.85
CA VAL A 53 10.20 -20.38 8.58
C VAL A 53 11.33 -20.09 7.60
N MET A 54 11.88 -18.87 7.63
CA MET A 54 13.02 -18.51 6.77
C MET A 54 14.25 -19.38 7.04
N ASP A 55 14.54 -19.71 8.30
CA ASP A 55 15.68 -20.57 8.65
C ASP A 55 15.51 -21.98 8.06
N LYS A 56 14.29 -22.52 8.15
CA LYS A 56 13.95 -23.81 7.53
C LYS A 56 14.07 -23.75 6.01
N VAL A 57 13.50 -22.72 5.37
CA VAL A 57 13.56 -22.56 3.91
C VAL A 57 15.01 -22.44 3.44
N ASN A 58 15.83 -21.64 4.12
CA ASN A 58 17.25 -21.48 3.81
C ASN A 58 18.02 -22.81 3.94
N SER A 59 17.65 -23.67 4.90
CA SER A 59 18.32 -24.97 5.09
C SER A 59 18.10 -25.98 3.95
N TYR A 60 16.99 -25.86 3.21
CA TYR A 60 16.68 -26.71 2.05
C TYR A 60 17.10 -26.10 0.71
N TRP A 61 17.52 -24.83 0.72
CA TRP A 61 17.84 -24.09 -0.49
C TRP A 61 19.33 -24.27 -0.86
N PRO A 62 19.70 -24.29 -2.15
CA PRO A 62 21.11 -24.34 -2.54
C PRO A 62 21.91 -23.18 -1.92
N GLN A 63 23.01 -23.50 -1.23
CA GLN A 63 23.75 -22.51 -0.42
C GLN A 63 24.31 -21.35 -1.23
N GLU A 64 24.70 -21.59 -2.49
CA GLU A 64 25.13 -20.56 -3.45
C GLU A 64 24.08 -19.45 -3.65
N TYR A 65 22.81 -19.74 -3.38
CA TYR A 65 21.71 -18.78 -3.45
C TYR A 65 21.19 -18.30 -2.08
N VAL A 66 21.82 -18.70 -0.98
CA VAL A 66 21.53 -18.20 0.37
C VAL A 66 22.58 -17.18 0.80
N GLU A 67 23.82 -17.35 0.35
CA GLU A 67 24.91 -16.43 0.67
C GLU A 67 24.66 -15.00 0.15
N PRO A 68 25.06 -13.96 0.91
CA PRO A 68 24.84 -12.58 0.50
C PRO A 68 25.68 -12.25 -0.75
N SER A 69 25.04 -12.24 -1.91
CA SER A 69 25.60 -11.74 -3.17
C SER A 69 24.90 -10.45 -3.61
N LYS A 70 25.57 -9.62 -4.41
CA LYS A 70 25.08 -8.27 -4.76
C LYS A 70 23.71 -8.29 -5.46
N PHE A 71 23.34 -9.37 -6.14
CA PHE A 71 22.00 -9.58 -6.71
C PHE A 71 21.74 -11.08 -6.87
N ASN A 72 20.77 -11.60 -6.10
CA ASN A 72 20.39 -12.99 -6.16
C ASN A 72 18.89 -13.16 -6.43
N PHE A 73 18.57 -13.29 -7.72
CA PHE A 73 17.20 -13.55 -8.18
C PHE A 73 16.67 -14.91 -7.73
N PHE A 74 17.58 -15.85 -7.45
CA PHE A 74 17.24 -17.20 -6.99
C PHE A 74 17.18 -17.31 -5.47
N SER A 75 17.32 -16.20 -4.74
CA SER A 75 17.18 -16.23 -3.28
C SER A 75 15.74 -16.61 -2.89
N PRO A 76 15.57 -17.36 -1.77
CA PRO A 76 14.25 -17.68 -1.24
C PRO A 76 13.39 -16.44 -1.01
N VAL A 77 14.02 -15.36 -0.58
CA VAL A 77 13.39 -14.06 -0.35
C VAL A 77 12.76 -13.54 -1.63
N THR A 78 13.52 -13.50 -2.72
CA THR A 78 13.03 -13.05 -4.03
C THR A 78 11.84 -13.89 -4.51
N PHE A 79 11.89 -15.22 -4.33
CA PHE A 79 10.80 -16.14 -4.69
C PHE A 79 9.51 -15.90 -3.91
N ILE A 80 9.59 -15.37 -2.69
CA ILE A 80 8.41 -15.03 -1.88
C ILE A 80 7.91 -13.61 -2.22
N LEU A 81 8.82 -12.65 -2.37
CA LEU A 81 8.48 -11.24 -2.56
C LEU A 81 7.90 -10.94 -3.95
N ILE A 82 8.38 -11.60 -5.02
CA ILE A 82 7.88 -11.36 -6.39
C ILE A 82 6.40 -11.72 -6.54
N PRO A 83 5.92 -12.93 -6.13
CA PRO A 83 4.51 -13.27 -6.18
C PRO A 83 3.62 -12.34 -5.37
N LEU A 84 4.09 -11.89 -4.19
CA LEU A 84 3.36 -10.93 -3.36
C LEU A 84 3.20 -9.58 -4.08
N TRP A 85 4.29 -9.07 -4.65
CA TRP A 85 4.27 -7.85 -5.45
C TRP A 85 3.30 -7.96 -6.62
N TYR A 86 3.36 -9.08 -7.35
CA TYR A 86 2.47 -9.35 -8.47
C TYR A 86 1.00 -9.46 -8.02
N GLY A 87 0.74 -10.11 -6.89
CA GLY A 87 -0.58 -10.21 -6.27
C GLY A 87 -1.17 -8.85 -5.96
N VAL A 88 -0.39 -7.96 -5.33
CA VAL A 88 -0.80 -6.58 -5.05
C VAL A 88 -1.10 -5.83 -6.34
N TYR A 89 -0.21 -5.91 -7.35
CA TYR A 89 -0.44 -5.30 -8.66
C TYR A 89 -1.74 -5.77 -9.32
N ARG A 90 -2.01 -7.08 -9.29
CA ARG A 90 -3.23 -7.66 -9.87
C ARG A 90 -4.47 -7.21 -9.12
N PHE A 91 -4.42 -7.23 -7.79
CA PHE A 91 -5.51 -6.81 -6.92
C PHE A 91 -5.89 -5.34 -7.16
N THR A 92 -4.92 -4.42 -7.06
CA THR A 92 -5.19 -2.98 -7.22
C THR A 92 -5.69 -2.67 -8.61
N LYS A 93 -5.13 -3.30 -9.64
CA LYS A 93 -5.60 -3.16 -11.02
C LYS A 93 -7.05 -3.63 -11.17
N ALA A 94 -7.37 -4.82 -10.66
CA ALA A 94 -8.73 -5.36 -10.73
C ALA A 94 -9.75 -4.53 -9.93
N TYR A 95 -9.31 -3.94 -8.81
CA TYR A 95 -10.16 -3.15 -7.93
C TYR A 95 -10.42 -1.74 -8.49
N PHE A 96 -9.38 -0.96 -8.77
CA PHE A 96 -9.50 0.45 -9.15
C PHE A 96 -9.80 0.70 -10.64
N LEU A 97 -9.50 -0.25 -11.53
CA LEU A 97 -9.89 -0.12 -12.94
C LEU A 97 -11.33 -0.55 -13.22
N ARG A 98 -12.04 -1.09 -12.23
CA ARG A 98 -13.45 -1.42 -12.38
C ARG A 98 -14.27 -0.14 -12.53
N GLU A 99 -15.06 -0.03 -13.60
CA GLU A 99 -15.85 1.17 -13.91
C GLU A 99 -16.80 1.55 -12.77
N SER A 100 -17.49 0.56 -12.16
CA SER A 100 -18.36 0.82 -11.02
C SER A 100 -17.61 1.40 -9.82
N LYS A 101 -16.35 0.98 -9.61
CA LYS A 101 -15.52 1.53 -8.53
C LYS A 101 -15.08 2.96 -8.82
N GLN A 102 -14.72 3.27 -10.06
CA GLN A 102 -14.38 4.65 -10.45
C GLN A 102 -15.58 5.59 -10.30
N LYS A 103 -16.78 5.14 -10.69
CA LYS A 103 -18.03 5.88 -10.45
C LYS A 103 -18.28 6.08 -8.96
N GLU A 104 -18.13 5.04 -8.14
CA GLU A 104 -18.28 5.13 -6.68
C GLU A 104 -17.33 6.16 -6.07
N ILE A 105 -16.04 6.13 -6.44
CA ILE A 105 -15.03 7.09 -5.96
C ILE A 105 -15.40 8.51 -6.39
N GLY A 106 -15.80 8.69 -7.65
CA GLY A 106 -16.20 9.98 -8.20
C GLY A 106 -17.45 10.56 -7.55
N LEU A 107 -18.43 9.74 -7.17
CA LEU A 107 -19.66 10.19 -6.50
C LEU A 107 -19.44 10.45 -5.01
N TYR A 108 -18.61 9.63 -4.37
CA TYR A 108 -18.38 9.70 -2.93
C TYR A 108 -17.51 10.88 -2.51
N PHE A 109 -16.48 11.24 -3.30
CA PHE A 109 -15.54 12.30 -2.90
C PHE A 109 -15.82 13.65 -3.57
N LYS A 110 -15.82 14.71 -2.76
CA LYS A 110 -15.99 16.11 -3.19
C LYS A 110 -14.78 16.70 -3.91
N VAL A 111 -13.60 16.06 -3.78
CA VAL A 111 -12.33 16.56 -4.36
C VAL A 111 -12.33 16.35 -5.88
N LYS A 112 -12.25 17.45 -6.64
CA LYS A 112 -12.28 17.45 -8.12
C LYS A 112 -11.05 18.08 -8.76
N SER A 113 -10.33 18.94 -8.05
CA SER A 113 -9.19 19.69 -8.59
C SER A 113 -7.96 19.57 -7.70
N ILE A 114 -6.81 19.97 -8.24
CA ILE A 114 -5.51 19.82 -7.55
C ILE A 114 -5.41 20.69 -6.29
N GLU A 115 -6.06 21.86 -6.27
CA GLU A 115 -6.07 22.79 -5.15
C GLU A 115 -6.76 22.19 -3.91
N GLN A 116 -7.69 21.27 -4.15
CA GLN A 116 -8.44 20.56 -3.11
C GLN A 116 -7.72 19.29 -2.63
N VAL A 117 -6.66 18.85 -3.31
CA VAL A 117 -5.92 17.65 -2.94
C VAL A 117 -5.06 17.94 -1.71
N PRO A 118 -5.28 17.25 -0.57
CA PRO A 118 -4.44 17.44 0.60
C PRO A 118 -3.00 17.02 0.31
N LYS A 119 -2.05 17.89 0.65
CA LYS A 119 -0.61 17.64 0.42
C LYS A 119 -0.09 16.43 1.21
N PHE A 120 -0.64 16.21 2.41
CA PHE A 120 -0.16 15.22 3.38
C PHE A 120 -0.65 13.78 3.14
N MET A 121 -1.72 13.55 2.35
CA MET A 121 -2.39 12.24 2.35
C MET A 121 -1.52 11.08 1.82
N ASN A 122 -0.76 11.32 0.75
CA ASN A 122 0.16 10.32 0.20
C ASN A 122 1.36 10.09 1.13
N VAL A 123 1.83 11.13 1.81
CA VAL A 123 2.93 11.06 2.79
C VAL A 123 2.47 10.29 4.03
N PHE A 124 1.25 10.56 4.51
CA PHE A 124 0.64 9.84 5.62
C PHE A 124 0.53 8.35 5.32
N TRP A 125 -0.05 7.97 4.16
CA TRP A 125 -0.15 6.57 3.76
C TRP A 125 1.21 5.90 3.63
N PHE A 126 2.20 6.61 3.08
CA PHE A 126 3.56 6.09 2.96
C PHE A 126 4.19 5.85 4.34
N LEU A 127 4.18 6.85 5.23
CA LEU A 127 4.73 6.73 6.59
C LEU A 127 4.00 5.68 7.42
N TYR A 128 2.68 5.62 7.31
CA TYR A 128 1.84 4.63 7.99
C TYR A 128 2.16 3.20 7.53
N LEU A 129 2.24 2.96 6.21
CA LEU A 129 2.57 1.64 5.66
C LEU A 129 4.01 1.22 5.99
N PHE A 130 4.92 2.17 6.21
CA PHE A 130 6.30 1.89 6.58
C PHE A 130 6.47 1.63 8.08
N SER A 131 5.73 2.33 8.95
CA SER A 131 5.85 2.22 10.41
C SER A 131 5.00 1.08 11.00
N SER A 132 3.89 0.73 10.36
CA SER A 132 2.94 -0.27 10.88
C SER A 132 3.54 -1.67 11.07
N PRO A 133 4.48 -2.18 10.25
CA PRO A 133 5.04 -3.50 10.51
C PRO A 133 6.00 -3.48 11.71
N ALA A 134 6.83 -2.46 11.88
CA ALA A 134 7.66 -2.32 13.10
C ALA A 134 6.81 -2.30 14.39
N VAL A 135 5.61 -1.74 14.31
CA VAL A 135 4.63 -1.73 15.41
C VAL A 135 3.98 -3.09 15.62
N ILE A 136 3.58 -3.81 14.57
CA ILE A 136 2.96 -5.14 14.71
C ILE A 136 3.92 -6.12 15.41
N PHE A 137 5.22 -6.02 15.14
CA PHE A 137 6.23 -6.90 15.74
C PHE A 137 6.78 -6.40 17.08
N SER A 138 6.42 -5.20 17.56
CA SER A 138 6.79 -4.74 18.90
C SER A 138 6.17 -5.58 20.01
N LYS A 139 5.08 -6.32 19.71
CA LYS A 139 4.24 -7.10 20.63
C LYS A 139 3.63 -6.27 21.78
N ASP A 140 3.82 -4.96 21.76
CA ASP A 140 3.23 -4.05 22.73
C ASP A 140 1.79 -3.72 22.30
N PRO A 141 0.78 -4.15 23.08
CA PRO A 141 -0.62 -3.91 22.73
C PRO A 141 -0.97 -2.41 22.67
N VAL A 142 -0.26 -1.54 23.40
CA VAL A 142 -0.47 -0.09 23.37
C VAL A 142 0.00 0.47 22.04
N ILE A 143 1.18 0.07 21.58
CA ILE A 143 1.72 0.52 20.30
C ILE A 143 0.83 0.00 19.16
N ILE A 144 0.45 -1.28 19.17
CA ILE A 144 -0.47 -1.86 18.18
C ILE A 144 -1.81 -1.12 18.17
N GLY A 145 -2.41 -0.90 19.35
CA GLY A 145 -3.66 -0.16 19.49
C GLY A 145 -3.57 1.27 18.96
N SER A 146 -2.46 1.96 19.20
CA SER A 146 -2.24 3.34 18.72
C SER A 146 -2.23 3.43 17.19
N VAL A 147 -1.66 2.44 16.50
CA VAL A 147 -1.63 2.40 15.03
C VAL A 147 -3.03 2.18 14.46
N PHE A 148 -3.79 1.23 15.01
CA PHE A 148 -5.19 1.03 14.60
C PHE A 148 -6.04 2.27 14.85
N PHE A 149 -5.83 2.95 15.98
CA PHE A 149 -6.51 4.19 16.30
C PHE A 149 -6.19 5.31 15.29
N VAL A 150 -4.92 5.45 14.89
CA VAL A 150 -4.51 6.41 13.86
C VAL A 150 -5.16 6.12 12.50
N ILE A 151 -5.24 4.85 12.09
CA ILE A 151 -5.99 4.46 10.86
C ILE A 151 -7.44 4.88 10.97
N ALA A 152 -8.08 4.56 12.10
CA ALA A 152 -9.49 4.85 12.32
C ALA A 152 -9.73 6.37 12.27
N ILE A 153 -8.87 7.18 12.90
CA ILE A 153 -8.93 8.63 12.82
C ILE A 153 -8.82 9.11 11.37
N VAL A 154 -7.86 8.59 10.59
CA VAL A 154 -7.71 9.03 9.20
C VAL A 154 -8.87 8.59 8.33
N GLU A 155 -9.37 7.38 8.51
CA GLU A 155 -10.57 6.90 7.82
C GLU A 155 -11.77 7.81 8.14
N LEU A 156 -12.00 8.14 9.42
CA LEU A 156 -13.06 9.06 9.82
C LEU A 156 -12.84 10.46 9.24
N PHE A 157 -11.63 11.00 9.37
CA PHE A 157 -11.28 12.32 8.83
C PHE A 157 -11.54 12.40 7.34
N VAL A 158 -11.12 11.39 6.57
CA VAL A 158 -11.34 11.34 5.11
C VAL A 158 -12.83 11.33 4.78
N ARG A 159 -13.62 10.50 5.48
CA ARG A 159 -15.06 10.41 5.29
C ARG A 159 -15.76 11.73 5.61
N PHE A 160 -15.48 12.33 6.77
CA PHE A 160 -16.14 13.55 7.22
C PHE A 160 -15.73 14.79 6.41
N LYS A 161 -14.44 14.94 6.07
CA LYS A 161 -13.97 16.14 5.38
C LYS A 161 -14.16 16.09 3.87
N PHE A 162 -14.00 14.92 3.26
CA PHE A 162 -13.97 14.80 1.80
C PHE A 162 -15.11 13.96 1.23
N GLY A 163 -15.83 13.21 2.06
CA GLY A 163 -17.03 12.48 1.65
C GLY A 163 -18.22 13.40 1.37
N THR A 164 -19.11 12.97 0.48
CA THR A 164 -20.47 13.48 0.34
C THR A 164 -21.34 12.94 1.46
N SER A 165 -22.16 13.80 2.07
CA SER A 165 -22.96 13.48 3.26
C SER A 165 -24.18 12.59 2.97
N GLU A 166 -24.35 12.15 1.73
CA GLU A 166 -25.55 11.43 1.27
C GLU A 166 -25.43 9.89 1.40
N HIS A 167 -24.33 9.37 1.96
CA HIS A 167 -24.12 7.94 2.24
C HIS A 167 -23.36 7.66 3.53
#